data_AF-A0A2N3AWT7-F1
#
_entry.id   AF-A0A2N3AWT7-F1
#
_cell.length_a   1.000
_cell.length_b   1.000
_cell.length_c   1.000
_cell.angle_alpha   90.00
_cell.angle_beta   90.00
_cell.angle_gamma   90.00
#
_symmetry.space_group_name_H-M   'P 1'
#
loop_
_entity.id
_entity.type
_entity.pdbx_description
1 polymer ?
#
loop_
_entity_poly.entity_id
_entity_poly.type
_entity_poly.pdbx_seq_one_letter_code
_entity_poly.pdbx_strand_id
1 'polypeptide(L)'
;MDSEHDESADGAGETPSVGAGAQLRAAREALRVDLAQVAAETRIPVRHLQAIESGQFEALPSRAYAIGFSRTFAKAVGLDPVKITDAVRSELADGTMRRAVPGSGMEPGDPARLPSAGLAWAGAIAALVLAVGAFAFYSSYFGAGTEPGSLLTPAPDPAPAPVAQPITAMTSPDPGAVVVLTALEDGVWLRLYEEGGERLLERTLQRGETVTVPGTATDPRINTGRPDALEITVGGKPTAKLADRAMTLSNAPVSASALLARKPSAKEVAPDVSGAGSAPAAIRSAPSRPTPVTASRSSQVPAVPTAPAPDTTPAPAPGPSDNDNDEATSD
;
A
#
# COMPACT_ATOMS: atom_id res chain seq x y z
N MET A 1 -14.83 29.31 80.96
CA MET A 1 -15.35 30.59 80.45
C MET A 1 -14.13 31.38 80.02
N ASP A 2 -13.73 31.40 78.75
CA ASP A 2 -14.43 30.96 77.54
C ASP A 2 -13.40 30.50 76.51
N SER A 3 -13.75 29.39 75.86
CA SER A 3 -13.08 28.83 74.70
C SER A 3 -13.87 29.35 73.50
N GLU A 4 -13.29 30.26 72.73
CA GLU A 4 -13.84 30.61 71.42
C GLU A 4 -12.86 30.16 70.34
N HIS A 5 -13.34 29.10 69.71
CA HIS A 5 -12.89 28.42 68.52
C HIS A 5 -13.44 29.21 67.33
N ASP A 6 -12.60 29.65 66.41
CA ASP A 6 -13.05 29.97 65.06
C ASP A 6 -11.97 29.54 64.06
N GLU A 7 -12.01 28.24 63.79
CA GLU A 7 -11.45 27.60 62.61
C GLU A 7 -12.65 27.19 61.74
N SER A 8 -12.60 27.52 60.44
CA SER A 8 -13.50 27.19 59.31
C SER A 8 -14.21 28.43 58.74
N ALA A 9 -14.27 28.71 57.45
CA ALA A 9 -13.73 28.10 56.25
C ALA A 9 -13.98 29.11 55.11
N ASP A 10 -13.09 29.16 54.13
CA ASP A 10 -13.55 29.04 52.75
C ASP A 10 -12.40 28.46 51.93
N GLY A 11 -12.36 27.13 51.92
CA GLY A 11 -11.54 26.38 51.00
C GLY A 11 -12.00 26.73 49.59
N ALA A 12 -11.13 27.41 48.84
CA ALA A 12 -11.21 27.41 47.40
C ALA A 12 -11.24 25.95 46.98
N GLY A 13 -12.43 25.48 46.62
CA GLY A 13 -12.65 24.13 46.15
C GLY A 13 -11.78 23.92 44.93
N GLU A 14 -10.72 23.14 45.10
CA GLU A 14 -10.01 22.48 44.03
C GLU A 14 -11.08 21.66 43.28
N THR A 15 -11.68 22.26 42.25
CA THR A 15 -12.67 21.56 41.44
C THR A 15 -12.00 20.28 40.95
N PRO A 16 -12.56 19.09 41.23
CA PRO A 16 -11.97 17.84 40.78
C PRO A 16 -11.75 17.98 39.27
N SER A 17 -10.49 17.83 38.83
CA SER A 17 -10.11 17.99 37.44
C SER A 17 -10.98 17.06 36.59
N VAL A 18 -11.99 17.64 35.93
CA VAL A 18 -12.95 16.88 35.13
C VAL A 18 -12.15 16.19 34.03
N GLY A 19 -12.15 14.86 34.02
CA GLY A 19 -11.36 14.08 33.06
C GLY A 19 -11.70 14.42 31.62
N ALA A 20 -10.76 14.22 30.70
CA ALA A 20 -10.88 14.58 29.29
C ALA A 20 -12.12 13.96 28.62
N GLY A 21 -12.44 12.71 28.98
CA GLY A 21 -13.65 12.02 28.52
C GLY A 21 -14.95 12.71 28.94
N ALA A 22 -15.01 13.18 30.19
CA ALA A 22 -16.18 13.89 30.71
C ALA A 22 -16.33 15.28 30.07
N GLN A 23 -15.22 15.98 29.79
CA GLN A 23 -15.24 17.24 29.06
C GLN A 23 -15.79 17.06 27.63
N LEU A 24 -15.33 16.01 26.93
CA LEU A 24 -15.81 15.68 25.58
C LEU A 24 -17.29 15.33 25.57
N ARG A 25 -17.77 14.54 26.55
CA ARG A 25 -19.19 14.22 26.70
C ARG A 25 -20.03 15.47 26.94
N ALA A 26 -19.61 16.32 27.88
CA ALA A 26 -20.34 17.55 28.21
C ALA A 26 -20.45 18.48 27.00
N ALA A 27 -19.38 18.64 26.21
CA ALA A 27 -19.41 19.43 24.99
C ALA A 27 -20.33 18.83 23.92
N ARG A 28 -20.31 17.49 23.75
CA ARG A 28 -21.22 16.79 22.84
C ARG A 28 -22.69 17.03 23.23
N GLU A 29 -23.00 16.87 24.52
CA GLU A 29 -24.35 17.04 25.05
C GLU A 29 -24.83 18.50 24.97
N ALA A 30 -23.92 19.47 25.16
CA ALA A 30 -24.22 20.89 24.96
C ALA A 30 -24.60 21.21 23.50
N LEU A 31 -23.99 20.51 22.54
CA LEU A 31 -24.35 20.59 21.13
C LEU A 31 -25.59 19.76 20.76
N ARG A 32 -26.12 18.96 21.69
CA ARG A 32 -27.25 18.04 21.51
C ARG A 32 -27.06 17.08 20.32
N VAL A 33 -25.82 16.67 20.06
CA VAL A 33 -25.50 15.68 19.03
C VAL A 33 -25.32 14.30 19.64
N ASP A 34 -25.77 13.28 18.91
CA ASP A 34 -25.59 11.90 19.34
C ASP A 34 -24.18 11.40 19.04
N LEU A 35 -23.72 10.40 19.81
CA LEU A 35 -22.42 9.78 19.62
C LEU A 35 -22.30 9.13 18.23
N ALA A 36 -23.40 8.60 17.67
CA ALA A 36 -23.41 8.05 16.31
C ALA A 36 -23.20 9.13 15.23
N GLN A 37 -23.69 10.35 15.46
CA GLN A 37 -23.48 11.46 14.55
C GLN A 37 -22.00 11.90 14.55
N VAL A 38 -21.39 12.02 15.72
CA VAL A 38 -19.95 12.29 15.84
C VAL A 38 -19.12 11.19 15.19
N ALA A 39 -19.52 9.91 15.34
CA ALA A 39 -18.85 8.80 14.68
C ALA A 39 -18.92 8.91 13.14
N ALA A 40 -20.07 9.30 12.59
CA ALA A 40 -20.25 9.48 11.15
C ALA A 40 -19.37 10.64 10.62
N GLU A 41 -19.28 11.75 11.35
CA GLU A 41 -18.50 12.91 10.97
C GLU A 41 -16.99 12.66 11.07
N THR A 42 -16.54 12.07 12.18
CA THR A 42 -15.11 11.86 12.47
C THR A 42 -14.53 10.58 11.88
N ARG A 43 -15.39 9.67 11.41
CA ARG A 43 -15.05 8.29 11.00
C ARG A 43 -14.37 7.47 12.09
N ILE A 44 -14.64 7.79 13.35
CA ILE A 44 -14.18 7.01 14.51
C ILE A 44 -15.33 6.07 14.91
N PRO A 45 -15.10 4.74 15.03
CA PRO A 45 -16.14 3.81 15.46
C PRO A 45 -16.77 4.22 16.79
N VAL A 46 -18.10 4.11 16.90
CA VAL A 46 -18.89 4.49 18.10
C VAL A 46 -18.31 3.90 19.39
N ARG A 47 -17.90 2.61 19.35
CA ARG A 47 -17.27 1.92 20.49
C ARG A 47 -16.03 2.64 21.03
N HIS A 48 -15.25 3.30 20.17
CA HIS A 48 -14.03 4.01 20.57
C HIS A 48 -14.35 5.41 21.11
N LEU A 49 -15.34 6.09 20.54
CA LEU A 49 -15.83 7.35 21.12
C LEU A 49 -16.44 7.14 22.52
N GLN A 50 -17.19 6.04 22.70
CA GLN A 50 -17.74 5.66 24.01
C GLN A 50 -16.64 5.34 25.04
N ALA A 51 -15.59 4.64 24.62
CA ALA A 51 -14.41 4.39 25.45
C ALA A 51 -13.72 5.70 25.86
N ILE A 52 -13.60 6.67 24.94
CA ILE A 52 -13.02 7.98 25.22
C ILE A 52 -13.90 8.76 26.22
N GLU A 53 -15.21 8.81 26.04
CA GLU A 53 -16.10 9.52 26.98
C GLU A 53 -16.12 8.90 28.39
N SER A 54 -15.89 7.60 28.49
CA SER A 54 -15.83 6.89 29.77
C SER A 54 -14.43 6.89 30.40
N GLY A 55 -13.44 7.53 29.77
CA GLY A 55 -12.04 7.52 30.23
C GLY A 55 -11.36 6.15 30.11
N GLN A 56 -11.98 5.19 29.42
CA GLN A 56 -11.46 3.83 29.25
C GLN A 56 -10.50 3.76 28.06
N PHE A 57 -9.39 4.49 28.14
CA PHE A 57 -8.43 4.55 27.03
C PHE A 57 -7.78 3.20 26.72
N GLU A 58 -7.77 2.26 27.66
CA GLU A 58 -7.27 0.88 27.46
C GLU A 58 -8.08 0.07 26.45
N ALA A 59 -9.36 0.40 26.26
CA ALA A 59 -10.19 -0.24 25.25
C ALA A 59 -9.87 0.24 23.81
N LEU A 60 -8.95 1.21 23.67
CA LEU A 60 -8.53 1.74 22.38
C LEU A 60 -7.34 0.94 21.83
N PRO A 61 -7.17 0.85 20.50
CA PRO A 61 -6.15 -0.01 19.91
C PRO A 61 -4.70 0.39 20.24
N SER A 62 -4.47 1.67 20.57
CA SER A 62 -3.16 2.16 21.02
C SER A 62 -3.26 3.51 21.72
N ARG A 63 -2.20 3.86 22.46
CA ARG A 63 -2.03 5.19 23.08
C ARG A 63 -2.07 6.31 22.05
N ALA A 64 -1.47 6.08 20.88
CA ALA A 64 -1.47 7.05 19.79
C ALA A 64 -2.90 7.28 19.25
N TYR A 65 -3.71 6.21 19.17
CA TYR A 65 -5.12 6.33 18.80
C TYR A 65 -5.94 7.05 19.86
N ALA A 66 -5.69 6.83 21.15
CA ALA A 66 -6.36 7.57 22.23
C ALA A 66 -6.16 9.09 22.08
N ILE A 67 -4.92 9.52 21.84
CA ILE A 67 -4.60 10.93 21.63
C ILE A 67 -5.21 11.45 20.32
N GLY A 68 -5.06 10.70 19.23
CA GLY A 68 -5.54 11.10 17.90
C GLY A 68 -7.07 11.20 17.81
N PHE A 69 -7.79 10.21 18.35
CA PHE A 69 -9.24 10.20 18.37
C PHE A 69 -9.81 11.28 19.30
N SER A 70 -9.21 11.48 20.47
CA SER A 70 -9.63 12.56 21.37
C SER A 70 -9.42 13.95 20.76
N ARG A 71 -8.33 14.14 19.99
CA ARG A 71 -8.08 15.36 19.21
C ARG A 71 -9.17 15.60 18.16
N THR A 72 -9.50 14.57 17.38
CA THR A 72 -10.52 14.68 16.31
C THR A 72 -11.90 14.90 16.91
N PHE A 73 -12.23 14.23 18.01
CA PHE A 73 -13.48 14.44 18.73
C PHE A 73 -13.56 15.88 19.29
N ALA A 74 -12.50 16.37 19.95
CA ALA A 74 -12.45 17.74 20.45
C ALA A 74 -12.76 18.78 19.35
N LYS A 75 -12.18 18.60 18.15
CA LYS A 75 -12.49 19.46 17.00
C LYS A 75 -13.95 19.39 16.57
N ALA A 76 -14.55 18.20 16.54
CA ALA A 76 -15.95 18.01 16.15
C ALA A 76 -16.92 18.67 17.15
N VAL A 77 -16.58 18.70 18.44
CA VAL A 77 -17.40 19.34 19.48
C VAL A 77 -16.98 20.78 19.82
N GLY A 78 -16.07 21.38 19.04
CA GLY A 78 -15.64 22.77 19.21
C GLY A 78 -14.79 23.05 20.46
N LEU A 79 -14.18 22.02 21.06
CA LEU A 79 -13.21 22.17 22.15
C LEU A 79 -11.80 22.43 21.61
N ASP A 80 -10.95 23.01 22.46
CA ASP A 80 -9.53 23.19 22.15
C ASP A 80 -8.84 21.82 22.07
N PRO A 81 -8.36 21.40 20.88
CA PRO A 81 -7.75 20.10 20.70
C PRO A 81 -6.46 19.92 21.49
N VAL A 82 -5.72 21.00 21.76
CA VAL A 82 -4.44 20.92 22.48
C VAL A 82 -4.71 20.59 23.94
N LYS A 83 -5.60 21.34 24.59
CA LYS A 83 -6.01 21.12 25.99
C LYS A 83 -6.52 19.71 26.23
N ILE A 84 -7.38 19.20 25.34
CA ILE A 84 -7.90 17.83 25.45
C ILE A 84 -6.78 16.80 25.26
N THR A 85 -5.88 16.97 24.29
CA THR A 85 -4.78 16.01 24.12
C THR A 85 -3.78 16.01 25.27
N ASP A 86 -3.60 17.16 25.94
CA ASP A 86 -2.72 17.26 27.10
C ASP A 86 -3.36 16.61 28.33
N ALA A 87 -4.66 16.81 28.55
CA ALA A 87 -5.42 16.11 29.59
C ALA A 87 -5.38 14.58 29.39
N VAL A 88 -5.64 14.11 28.17
CA VAL A 88 -5.52 12.69 27.80
C VAL A 88 -4.09 12.19 28.03
N ARG A 89 -3.07 12.98 27.70
CA ARG A 89 -1.67 12.58 27.93
C ARG A 89 -1.36 12.40 29.41
N SER A 90 -1.89 13.29 30.26
CA SER A 90 -1.76 13.22 31.72
C SER A 90 -2.46 11.97 32.26
N GLU A 91 -3.71 11.72 31.86
CA GLU A 91 -4.47 10.54 32.30
C GLU A 91 -3.81 9.24 31.88
N LEU A 92 -3.21 9.18 30.68
CA LEU A 92 -2.44 8.01 30.24
C LEU A 92 -1.04 7.90 30.89
N ALA A 93 -0.53 8.97 31.51
CA ALA A 93 0.75 8.96 32.22
C ALA A 93 0.59 8.42 33.65
N ASP A 94 -0.54 8.70 34.30
CA ASP A 94 -0.86 8.28 35.68
C ASP A 94 -1.15 6.77 35.80
N GLY A 95 -1.31 6.10 34.66
CA GLY A 95 -1.10 4.67 34.54
C GLY A 95 -2.34 3.89 34.14
N THR A 96 -2.38 3.47 32.89
CA THR A 96 -3.08 2.26 32.44
C THR A 96 -2.51 1.73 31.12
N MET A 97 -2.01 2.59 30.21
CA MET A 97 -1.30 2.14 29.01
C MET A 97 0.20 1.96 29.27
N ARG A 98 0.56 1.00 30.13
CA ARG A 98 1.92 0.42 30.02
C ARG A 98 1.98 -0.22 28.65
N ARG A 99 2.99 0.20 27.88
CA ARG A 99 3.33 -0.31 26.57
C ARG A 99 2.99 -1.79 26.49
N ALA A 100 1.89 -2.15 25.80
CA ALA A 100 1.79 -3.43 25.16
C ALA A 100 2.86 -3.40 24.05
N VAL A 101 4.12 -3.53 24.46
CA VAL A 101 5.07 -4.29 23.64
C VAL A 101 4.32 -5.61 23.49
N PRO A 102 3.96 -6.05 22.27
CA PRO A 102 3.66 -7.46 22.09
C PRO A 102 4.91 -8.13 22.62
N GLY A 103 4.83 -8.65 23.84
CA GLY A 103 5.94 -9.38 24.41
C GLY A 103 6.28 -10.40 23.35
N SER A 104 7.52 -10.42 22.90
CA SER A 104 8.13 -11.63 22.42
C SER A 104 8.14 -12.61 23.59
N GLY A 105 6.95 -13.06 23.99
CA GLY A 105 6.69 -14.17 24.86
C GLY A 105 6.88 -15.43 24.03
N MET A 106 8.12 -15.61 23.57
CA MET A 106 8.64 -16.97 23.49
C MET A 106 8.87 -17.37 24.94
N GLU A 107 7.81 -17.79 25.62
CA GLU A 107 7.90 -18.55 26.86
C GLU A 107 8.33 -19.95 26.42
N PRO A 108 9.59 -20.36 26.67
CA PRO A 108 10.05 -21.67 26.25
C PRO A 108 9.41 -22.71 27.16
N GLY A 109 8.37 -23.39 26.67
CA GLY A 109 7.91 -24.65 27.26
C GLY A 109 6.51 -24.71 27.87
N ASP A 110 5.48 -24.14 27.24
CA ASP A 110 4.10 -24.58 27.49
C ASP A 110 3.68 -25.65 26.45
N PRO A 111 3.90 -26.96 26.72
CA PRO A 111 3.50 -28.02 25.81
C PRO A 111 1.98 -28.17 25.68
N ALA A 112 1.18 -27.50 26.52
CA ALA A 112 -0.28 -27.59 26.50
C ALA A 112 -0.93 -26.81 25.33
N ARG A 113 -0.14 -26.05 24.56
CA ARG A 113 -0.60 -25.32 23.35
C ARG A 113 -0.26 -26.00 22.04
N LEU A 114 0.34 -27.20 22.08
CA LEU A 114 0.59 -27.98 20.87
C LEU A 114 -0.71 -28.70 20.48
N PRO A 115 -1.13 -28.65 19.19
CA PRO A 115 -2.19 -29.53 18.72
C PRO A 115 -1.79 -30.98 19.05
N SER A 116 -2.76 -31.81 19.48
CA SER A 116 -2.50 -33.20 19.85
C SER A 116 -1.59 -33.88 18.82
N ALA A 117 -0.62 -34.70 19.27
CA ALA A 117 0.38 -35.29 18.38
C ALA A 117 -0.24 -36.01 17.16
N GLY A 118 -1.45 -36.54 17.30
CA GLY A 118 -2.24 -37.12 16.20
C GLY A 118 -2.69 -36.11 15.14
N LEU A 119 -3.09 -34.89 15.53
CA LEU A 119 -3.49 -33.85 14.58
C LEU A 119 -2.28 -33.28 13.82
N ALA A 120 -1.12 -33.18 14.48
CA ALA A 120 0.13 -32.78 13.82
C ALA A 120 0.53 -33.81 12.74
N TRP A 121 0.46 -35.11 13.07
CA TRP A 121 0.73 -36.18 12.11
C TRP A 121 -0.33 -36.26 11.00
N ALA A 122 -1.61 -36.09 11.31
CA ALA A 122 -2.67 -36.03 10.31
C ALA A 122 -2.47 -34.85 9.35
N GLY A 123 -2.09 -33.68 9.86
CA GLY A 123 -1.74 -32.51 9.05
C GLY A 123 -0.52 -32.75 8.16
N ALA A 124 0.52 -33.39 8.69
CA ALA A 124 1.71 -33.75 7.91
C ALA A 124 1.39 -34.74 6.79
N ILE A 125 0.56 -35.76 7.06
CA ILE A 125 0.10 -36.73 6.06
C ILE A 125 -0.76 -36.04 5.01
N ALA A 126 -1.70 -35.18 5.42
CA ALA A 126 -2.55 -34.43 4.49
C ALA A 126 -1.71 -33.50 3.59
N ALA A 127 -0.72 -32.81 4.16
CA ALA A 127 0.22 -31.98 3.40
C ALA A 127 1.05 -32.81 2.42
N LEU A 128 1.52 -34.00 2.83
CA LEU A 128 2.25 -34.92 1.95
C LEU A 128 1.37 -35.41 0.79
N VAL A 129 0.12 -35.80 1.07
CA VAL A 129 -0.83 -36.23 0.04
C VAL A 129 -1.14 -35.10 -0.93
N LEU A 130 -1.34 -33.87 -0.43
CA LEU A 130 -1.52 -32.69 -1.28
C LEU A 130 -0.27 -32.39 -2.11
N ALA A 131 0.92 -32.51 -1.55
CA ALA A 131 2.17 -32.29 -2.27
C ALA A 131 2.38 -33.34 -3.36
N VAL A 132 2.13 -34.62 -3.07
CA VAL A 132 2.21 -35.70 -4.07
C VAL A 132 1.15 -35.52 -5.16
N GLY A 133 -0.09 -35.16 -4.78
CA GLY A 133 -1.16 -34.88 -5.74
C GLY A 133 -0.85 -33.67 -6.62
N ALA A 134 -0.35 -32.58 -6.04
CA ALA A 134 0.08 -31.39 -6.76
C ALA A 134 1.28 -31.69 -7.67
N PHE A 135 2.24 -32.50 -7.23
CA PHE A 135 3.37 -32.92 -8.05
C PHE A 135 2.92 -33.80 -9.22
N ALA A 136 2.07 -34.79 -8.98
CA ALA A 136 1.52 -35.64 -10.04
C ALA A 136 0.69 -34.83 -11.04
N PHE A 137 -0.13 -33.91 -10.54
CA PHE A 137 -0.90 -32.98 -11.38
C PHE A 137 0.04 -32.09 -12.22
N TYR A 138 1.02 -31.44 -11.59
CA TYR A 138 2.00 -30.60 -12.26
C TYR A 138 2.84 -31.38 -13.27
N SER A 139 3.30 -32.59 -12.93
CA SER A 139 4.03 -33.45 -13.86
C SER A 139 3.15 -33.93 -15.01
N SER A 140 1.84 -34.13 -14.82
CA SER A 140 0.94 -34.46 -15.93
C SER A 140 0.63 -33.24 -16.81
N TYR A 141 0.44 -32.07 -16.20
CA TYR A 141 0.05 -30.84 -16.89
C TYR A 141 1.23 -30.18 -17.61
N PHE A 142 2.43 -30.26 -17.05
CA PHE A 142 3.66 -29.66 -17.59
C PHE A 142 4.68 -30.69 -18.11
N GLY A 143 4.52 -31.99 -17.83
CA GLY A 143 5.43 -33.05 -18.29
C GLY A 143 5.00 -33.76 -19.57
N ALA A 144 3.85 -33.42 -20.15
CA ALA A 144 3.38 -33.98 -21.43
C ALA A 144 4.21 -33.56 -22.68
N GLY A 145 5.46 -33.11 -22.50
CA GLY A 145 6.35 -32.65 -23.57
C GLY A 145 7.78 -33.21 -23.51
N THR A 146 8.06 -34.22 -22.68
CA THR A 146 9.41 -34.81 -22.52
C THR A 146 9.49 -36.30 -22.87
N GLU A 147 8.81 -36.72 -23.93
CA GLU A 147 9.30 -37.87 -24.70
C GLU A 147 10.19 -37.32 -25.83
N PRO A 148 11.53 -37.50 -25.78
CA PRO A 148 12.33 -37.29 -26.97
C PRO A 148 11.83 -38.30 -28.01
N GLY A 149 11.08 -37.81 -29.00
CA GLY A 149 10.64 -38.61 -30.13
C GLY A 149 11.84 -39.38 -30.68
N SER A 150 11.69 -40.70 -30.79
CA SER A 150 12.70 -41.59 -31.37
C SER A 150 13.16 -41.03 -32.70
N LEU A 151 14.43 -40.58 -32.78
CA LEU A 151 15.05 -40.02 -33.98
C LEU A 151 15.41 -41.09 -35.02
N LEU A 152 14.80 -42.27 -34.95
CA LEU A 152 14.87 -43.27 -36.01
C LEU A 152 13.78 -42.97 -37.03
N THR A 153 13.96 -41.89 -37.78
CA THR A 153 13.34 -41.73 -39.09
C THR A 153 14.05 -42.70 -40.04
N PRO A 154 13.38 -43.70 -40.63
CA PRO A 154 13.93 -44.42 -41.78
C PRO A 154 14.16 -43.39 -42.88
N ALA A 155 15.38 -43.35 -43.42
CA ALA A 155 15.75 -42.44 -44.50
C ALA A 155 14.76 -42.59 -45.67
N PRO A 156 14.12 -41.50 -46.13
CA PRO A 156 13.30 -41.56 -47.32
C PRO A 156 14.19 -41.70 -48.56
N ASP A 157 13.87 -42.67 -49.41
CA ASP A 157 14.42 -42.81 -50.76
C ASP A 157 14.19 -41.52 -51.58
N PRO A 158 15.12 -41.15 -52.49
CA PRO A 158 14.97 -39.97 -53.33
C PRO A 158 13.94 -40.25 -54.44
N ALA A 159 12.78 -39.60 -54.35
CA ALA A 159 11.80 -39.49 -55.44
C ALA A 159 11.70 -38.04 -55.92
N PRO A 160 11.34 -37.81 -57.20
CA PRO A 160 11.89 -36.73 -58.03
C PRO A 160 11.28 -35.35 -57.79
N ALA A 161 12.05 -34.33 -58.20
CA ALA A 161 11.75 -32.91 -58.07
C ALA A 161 10.40 -32.50 -58.68
N PRO A 162 9.58 -31.70 -57.97
CA PRO A 162 8.38 -31.11 -58.54
C PRO A 162 8.72 -29.93 -59.46
N VAL A 163 8.11 -29.98 -60.64
CA VAL A 163 8.10 -28.94 -61.66
C VAL A 163 7.38 -27.70 -61.12
N ALA A 164 8.00 -26.53 -61.28
CA ALA A 164 7.46 -25.24 -60.89
C ALA A 164 6.14 -24.93 -61.62
N GLN A 165 5.08 -24.65 -60.86
CA GLN A 165 3.90 -23.95 -61.35
C GLN A 165 3.89 -22.51 -60.84
N PRO A 166 3.47 -21.53 -61.65
CA PRO A 166 3.46 -20.13 -61.27
C PRO A 166 2.34 -19.85 -60.26
N ILE A 167 2.73 -19.47 -59.05
CA ILE A 167 1.82 -18.93 -58.03
C ILE A 167 1.32 -17.55 -58.47
N THR A 168 0.03 -17.47 -58.74
CA THR A 168 -0.68 -16.20 -58.89
C THR A 168 -0.84 -15.58 -57.50
N ALA A 169 -0.25 -14.40 -57.31
CA ALA A 169 -0.36 -13.63 -56.09
C ALA A 169 -1.81 -13.14 -55.91
N MET A 170 -2.46 -13.63 -54.85
CA MET A 170 -3.60 -12.97 -54.23
C MET A 170 -3.25 -12.75 -52.76
N THR A 171 -2.74 -11.55 -52.47
CA THR A 171 -2.31 -11.13 -51.13
C THR A 171 -3.54 -10.84 -50.28
N SER A 172 -3.99 -11.82 -49.49
CA SER A 172 -4.73 -11.56 -48.25
C SER A 172 -3.75 -11.69 -47.08
N PRO A 173 -3.73 -10.78 -46.10
CA PRO A 173 -2.89 -10.95 -44.92
C PRO A 173 -3.38 -12.17 -44.14
N ASP A 174 -2.47 -13.13 -43.93
CA ASP A 174 -2.71 -14.31 -43.10
C ASP A 174 -3.07 -13.87 -41.67
N PRO A 175 -4.27 -14.18 -41.15
CA PRO A 175 -4.65 -13.87 -39.77
C PRO A 175 -3.80 -14.60 -38.73
N GLY A 176 -3.03 -15.62 -39.13
CA GLY A 176 -2.09 -16.37 -38.28
C GLY A 176 -0.67 -15.80 -38.22
N ALA A 177 -0.40 -14.63 -38.80
CA ALA A 177 0.96 -14.08 -38.80
C ALA A 177 1.45 -13.79 -37.37
N VAL A 178 2.57 -14.42 -36.99
CA VAL A 178 3.15 -14.34 -35.65
C VAL A 178 3.52 -12.89 -35.33
N VAL A 179 2.93 -12.34 -34.27
CA VAL A 179 3.22 -10.99 -33.77
C VAL A 179 4.21 -11.11 -32.61
N VAL A 180 5.36 -10.46 -32.72
CA VAL A 180 6.38 -10.41 -31.66
C VAL A 180 6.58 -8.97 -31.21
N LEU A 181 6.46 -8.75 -29.91
CA LEU A 181 6.69 -7.49 -29.21
C LEU A 181 8.08 -7.55 -28.57
N THR A 182 8.95 -6.60 -28.90
CA THR A 182 10.30 -6.47 -28.35
C THR A 182 10.39 -5.20 -27.50
N ALA A 183 10.86 -5.31 -26.26
CA ALA A 183 11.09 -4.14 -25.43
C ALA A 183 12.38 -3.41 -25.82
N LEU A 184 12.30 -2.11 -26.04
CA LEU A 184 13.45 -1.25 -26.37
C LEU A 184 14.12 -0.64 -25.13
N GLU A 185 13.42 -0.66 -24.00
CA GLU A 185 13.86 -0.12 -22.71
C GLU A 185 13.58 -1.12 -21.57
N ASP A 186 14.18 -0.87 -20.41
CA ASP A 186 13.97 -1.66 -19.20
C ASP A 186 12.65 -1.30 -18.50
N GLY A 187 12.02 -2.29 -17.86
CA GLY A 187 10.82 -2.08 -17.05
C GLY A 187 9.54 -1.84 -17.86
N VAL A 188 9.47 -2.32 -19.11
CA VAL A 188 8.27 -2.15 -19.95
C VAL A 188 7.20 -3.15 -19.54
N TRP A 189 6.22 -2.68 -18.76
CA TRP A 189 5.07 -3.49 -18.39
C TRP A 189 4.09 -3.65 -19.55
N LEU A 190 3.64 -4.88 -19.79
CA LEU A 190 2.59 -5.20 -20.73
C LEU A 190 1.64 -6.28 -20.21
N ARG A 191 0.39 -6.18 -20.63
CA ARG A 191 -0.66 -7.18 -20.44
C ARG A 191 -1.35 -7.45 -21.77
N LEU A 192 -1.34 -8.71 -22.18
CA LEU A 192 -2.05 -9.26 -23.34
C LEU A 192 -3.28 -10.03 -22.88
N TYR A 193 -4.41 -9.80 -23.55
CA TYR A 193 -5.68 -10.44 -23.25
C TYR A 193 -6.56 -10.51 -24.50
N GLU A 194 -7.56 -11.39 -24.50
CA GLU A 194 -8.54 -11.49 -25.59
C GLU A 194 -9.75 -10.59 -25.35
N GLU A 195 -10.44 -10.22 -26.43
CA GLU A 195 -11.75 -9.56 -26.36
C GLU A 195 -12.78 -10.53 -25.74
N GLY A 196 -12.96 -10.42 -24.43
CA GLY A 196 -13.65 -11.42 -23.60
C GLY A 196 -13.07 -11.51 -22.18
N GLY A 197 -11.87 -10.97 -21.98
CA GLY A 197 -11.23 -10.81 -20.67
C GLY A 197 -10.27 -11.95 -20.29
N GLU A 198 -10.15 -12.98 -21.12
CA GLU A 198 -9.17 -14.05 -20.93
C GLU A 198 -7.75 -13.48 -21.03
N ARG A 199 -6.94 -13.73 -20.00
CA ARG A 199 -5.58 -13.20 -19.89
C ARG A 199 -4.62 -14.15 -20.60
N LEU A 200 -4.00 -13.68 -21.68
CA LEU A 200 -2.99 -14.44 -22.42
C LEU A 200 -1.62 -14.36 -21.72
N LEU A 201 -1.23 -13.15 -21.31
CA LEU A 201 0.07 -12.91 -20.69
C LEU A 201 0.09 -11.60 -19.92
N GLU A 202 0.79 -11.56 -18.79
CA GLU A 202 1.13 -10.32 -18.11
C GLU A 202 2.55 -10.42 -17.56
N ARG A 203 3.41 -9.46 -17.94
CA ARG A 203 4.79 -9.40 -17.44
C ARG A 203 5.41 -8.01 -17.65
N THR A 204 6.53 -7.78 -16.97
CA THR A 204 7.39 -6.62 -17.17
C THR A 204 8.63 -7.06 -17.94
N LEU A 205 8.85 -6.50 -19.12
CA LEU A 205 9.99 -6.81 -19.97
C LEU A 205 11.21 -5.96 -19.63
N GLN A 206 12.39 -6.55 -19.75
CA GLN A 206 13.66 -5.82 -19.79
C GLN A 206 14.04 -5.47 -21.23
N ARG A 207 15.01 -4.56 -21.39
CA ARG A 207 15.48 -4.17 -22.72
C ARG A 207 15.97 -5.37 -23.53
N GLY A 208 15.43 -5.52 -24.74
CA GLY A 208 15.72 -6.61 -25.67
C GLY A 208 14.89 -7.88 -25.42
N GLU A 209 14.09 -7.95 -24.36
CA GLU A 209 13.21 -9.09 -24.11
C GLU A 209 12.04 -9.09 -25.09
N THR A 210 11.66 -10.27 -25.57
CA THR A 210 10.62 -10.46 -26.57
C THR A 210 9.46 -11.28 -26.05
N VAL A 211 8.25 -10.94 -26.51
CA VAL A 211 7.01 -11.64 -26.21
C VAL A 211 6.29 -11.92 -27.52
N THR A 212 5.88 -13.17 -27.70
CA THR A 212 5.06 -13.56 -28.84
C THR A 212 3.58 -13.52 -28.46
N VAL A 213 2.76 -12.85 -29.27
CA VAL A 213 1.30 -12.92 -29.15
C VAL A 213 0.86 -14.27 -29.74
N PRO A 214 0.11 -15.10 -28.99
CA PRO A 214 -0.39 -16.37 -29.50
C PRO A 214 -1.25 -16.16 -30.75
N GLY A 215 -0.90 -16.81 -31.87
CA GLY A 215 -1.67 -16.73 -33.13
C GLY A 215 -3.03 -17.42 -33.08
N THR A 216 -3.31 -18.18 -32.02
CA THR A 216 -4.62 -18.79 -31.74
C THR A 216 -5.58 -17.82 -31.05
N ALA A 217 -5.11 -16.64 -30.63
CA ALA A 217 -5.92 -15.72 -29.84
C ALA A 217 -6.97 -14.98 -30.67
N THR A 218 -8.19 -14.90 -30.16
CA THR A 218 -9.28 -14.17 -30.82
C THR A 218 -9.26 -12.70 -30.39
N ASP A 219 -8.99 -11.81 -31.36
CA ASP A 219 -8.82 -10.36 -31.16
C ASP A 219 -7.93 -9.99 -29.94
N PRO A 220 -6.63 -10.30 -29.99
CA PRO A 220 -5.72 -9.99 -28.89
C PRO A 220 -5.55 -8.48 -28.72
N ARG A 221 -5.61 -8.03 -27.46
CA ARG A 221 -5.50 -6.64 -27.03
C ARG A 221 -4.37 -6.45 -26.04
N ILE A 222 -3.78 -5.25 -26.04
CA ILE A 222 -2.68 -4.90 -25.16
C ILE A 222 -3.01 -3.71 -24.26
N ASN A 223 -2.59 -3.82 -23.01
CA ASN A 223 -2.40 -2.68 -22.11
C ASN A 223 -0.90 -2.54 -21.83
N THR A 224 -0.37 -1.34 -21.95
CA THR A 224 1.04 -1.05 -21.65
C THR A 224 1.23 0.39 -21.17
N GLY A 225 2.17 0.58 -20.24
CA GLY A 225 2.57 1.92 -19.79
C GLY A 225 3.58 2.62 -20.70
N ARG A 226 4.22 1.87 -21.62
CA ARG A 226 5.33 2.35 -22.48
C ARG A 226 5.18 1.86 -23.93
N PRO A 227 4.14 2.30 -24.67
CA PRO A 227 3.90 1.95 -26.07
C PRO A 227 4.96 2.51 -27.03
N ASP A 228 5.70 3.54 -26.62
CA ASP A 228 6.84 4.14 -27.33
C ASP A 228 8.11 3.30 -27.28
N ALA A 229 8.24 2.49 -26.23
CA ALA A 229 9.38 1.62 -25.97
C ALA A 229 9.13 0.16 -26.41
N LEU A 230 8.12 -0.08 -27.25
CA LEU A 230 7.83 -1.39 -27.83
C LEU A 230 8.06 -1.35 -29.34
N GLU A 231 8.91 -2.24 -29.83
CA GLU A 231 9.02 -2.58 -31.25
C GLU A 231 8.10 -3.76 -31.54
N ILE A 232 7.39 -3.69 -32.67
CA ILE A 232 6.40 -4.70 -33.05
C ILE A 232 6.80 -5.27 -34.40
N THR A 233 6.92 -6.59 -34.48
CA THR A 233 7.18 -7.30 -35.73
C THR A 233 6.05 -8.27 -36.02
N VAL A 234 5.60 -8.32 -37.28
CA VAL A 234 4.54 -9.23 -37.75
C VAL A 234 5.14 -10.10 -38.85
N GLY A 235 5.22 -11.41 -38.63
CA GLY A 235 5.86 -12.34 -39.57
C GLY A 235 7.33 -11.96 -39.88
N GLY A 236 8.04 -11.41 -38.90
CA GLY A 236 9.43 -10.95 -39.04
C GLY A 236 9.62 -9.59 -39.71
N LYS A 237 8.54 -8.89 -40.10
CA LYS A 237 8.61 -7.53 -40.66
C LYS A 237 8.31 -6.49 -39.57
N PRO A 238 9.16 -5.46 -39.38
CA PRO A 238 8.88 -4.39 -38.43
C PRO A 238 7.64 -3.60 -38.86
N THR A 239 6.78 -3.30 -37.90
CA THR A 239 5.54 -2.52 -38.06
C THR A 239 5.62 -1.21 -37.27
N ALA A 240 4.65 -0.31 -37.48
CA ALA A 240 4.60 0.94 -36.75
C ALA A 240 4.46 0.71 -35.24
N LYS A 241 5.11 1.57 -34.44
CA LYS A 241 5.02 1.52 -32.98
C LYS A 241 3.58 1.74 -32.51
N LEU A 242 3.28 1.27 -31.29
CA LEU A 242 1.97 1.47 -30.68
C LEU A 242 1.66 2.95 -30.41
N ALA A 243 2.68 3.75 -30.08
CA ALA A 243 2.64 5.20 -30.02
C ALA A 243 4.06 5.78 -30.19
N ASP A 244 4.17 7.04 -30.58
CA ASP A 244 5.48 7.72 -30.71
C ASP A 244 5.93 8.43 -29.42
N ARG A 245 5.08 8.47 -28.40
CA ARG A 245 5.35 9.18 -27.13
C ARG A 245 5.02 8.29 -25.93
N ALA A 246 5.74 8.53 -24.83
CA ALA A 246 5.45 7.91 -23.54
C ALA A 246 4.05 8.28 -23.06
N MET A 247 3.17 7.29 -23.00
CA MET A 247 1.79 7.40 -22.50
C MET A 247 1.28 6.02 -22.09
N THR A 248 0.26 5.95 -21.24
CA THR A 248 -0.41 4.68 -21.00
C THR A 248 -1.37 4.38 -22.15
N LEU A 249 -1.19 3.23 -22.80
CA LEU A 249 -2.07 2.74 -23.86
C LEU A 249 -2.87 1.56 -23.32
N SER A 250 -4.19 1.65 -23.39
CA SER A 250 -5.10 0.60 -22.96
C SER A 250 -5.98 0.16 -24.11
N ASN A 251 -6.29 -1.12 -24.14
CA ASN A 251 -7.26 -1.71 -25.06
C ASN A 251 -6.90 -1.51 -26.53
N ALA A 252 -5.60 -1.54 -26.85
CA ALA A 252 -5.15 -1.42 -28.24
C ALA A 252 -5.12 -2.80 -28.92
N PRO A 253 -5.69 -2.96 -30.11
CA PRO A 253 -5.66 -4.23 -30.84
C PRO A 253 -4.24 -4.53 -31.33
N VAL A 254 -3.78 -5.75 -31.09
CA VAL A 254 -2.44 -6.24 -31.49
C VAL A 254 -2.50 -7.47 -32.39
N SER A 255 -3.65 -7.71 -33.02
CA SER A 255 -3.76 -8.71 -34.09
C SER A 255 -2.89 -8.31 -35.29
N ALA A 256 -2.36 -9.30 -36.01
CA ALA A 256 -1.55 -9.05 -37.21
C ALA A 256 -2.28 -8.16 -38.23
N SER A 257 -3.59 -8.40 -38.42
CA SER A 257 -4.45 -7.60 -39.28
C SER A 257 -4.59 -6.15 -38.80
N ALA A 258 -4.80 -5.91 -37.50
CA ALA A 258 -4.92 -4.56 -36.95
C ALA A 258 -3.60 -3.77 -37.02
N LEU A 259 -2.47 -4.42 -36.73
CA LEU A 259 -1.14 -3.80 -36.80
C LEU A 259 -0.73 -3.46 -38.23
N LEU A 260 -1.08 -4.31 -39.21
CA LEU A 260 -0.83 -4.05 -40.63
C LEU A 260 -1.79 -3.01 -41.24
N ALA A 261 -3.04 -2.95 -40.76
CA ALA A 261 -4.00 -1.92 -41.17
C ALA A 261 -3.64 -0.52 -40.62
N ARG A 262 -2.86 -0.48 -39.54
CA ARG A 262 -2.40 0.76 -38.91
C ARG A 262 -1.30 1.41 -39.73
N LYS A 263 -1.70 2.27 -40.69
CA LYS A 263 -0.78 3.20 -41.36
C LYS A 263 -0.07 4.05 -40.29
N PRO A 264 1.24 4.34 -40.43
CA PRO A 264 1.92 5.26 -39.53
C PRO A 264 1.24 6.62 -39.65
N SER A 265 0.53 7.02 -38.59
CA SER A 265 -0.27 8.24 -38.60
C SER A 265 0.64 9.44 -38.45
N ALA A 266 1.13 9.94 -39.58
CA ALA A 266 1.49 11.34 -39.68
C ALA A 266 0.19 12.16 -39.53
N LYS A 267 -0.01 12.72 -38.32
CA LYS A 267 -0.84 13.91 -38.03
C LYS A 267 -2.36 13.81 -38.26
N GLU A 268 -3.13 13.67 -37.17
CA GLU A 268 -4.51 14.17 -37.07
C GLU A 268 -4.85 14.39 -35.58
N VAL A 269 -4.82 15.63 -35.07
CA VAL A 269 -5.89 16.65 -35.06
C VAL A 269 -7.11 16.19 -34.24
N ALA A 270 -7.35 16.96 -33.18
CA ALA A 270 -8.43 16.81 -32.23
C ALA A 270 -9.82 16.80 -32.90
N PRO A 271 -10.80 16.06 -32.37
CA PRO A 271 -12.19 16.30 -32.72
C PRO A 271 -12.69 17.51 -31.93
N ASP A 272 -12.79 18.62 -32.65
CA ASP A 272 -13.77 19.67 -32.40
C ASP A 272 -15.17 19.07 -32.55
N VAL A 273 -16.00 19.20 -31.51
CA VAL A 273 -17.45 19.00 -31.59
C VAL A 273 -18.11 20.28 -31.09
N SER A 274 -18.32 21.19 -32.05
CA SER A 274 -19.17 22.37 -31.92
C SER A 274 -20.55 22.07 -32.49
N GLY A 275 -21.60 22.32 -31.69
CA GLY A 275 -22.94 22.64 -32.22
C GLY A 275 -24.13 22.13 -31.41
N ALA A 276 -24.62 22.93 -30.46
CA ALA A 276 -26.04 23.35 -30.38
C ALA A 276 -26.25 24.24 -29.14
N GLY A 277 -26.77 25.45 -29.36
CA GLY A 277 -26.70 26.57 -28.43
C GLY A 277 -27.81 26.70 -27.39
N SER A 278 -27.53 27.52 -26.37
CA SER A 278 -28.43 28.56 -25.85
C SER A 278 -27.67 29.41 -24.84
N ALA A 279 -27.47 30.68 -25.18
CA ALA A 279 -27.11 31.77 -24.28
C ALA A 279 -28.43 32.43 -23.80
N PRO A 280 -28.49 33.20 -22.68
CA PRO A 280 -27.66 34.40 -22.55
C PRO A 280 -27.07 34.71 -21.15
N ALA A 281 -25.96 35.44 -21.21
CA ALA A 281 -25.56 36.57 -20.36
C ALA A 281 -25.65 36.46 -18.83
N ALA A 282 -24.48 36.42 -18.17
CA ALA A 282 -24.21 37.28 -17.02
C ALA A 282 -22.70 37.54 -16.86
N ILE A 283 -22.39 38.83 -16.81
CA ILE A 283 -21.09 39.48 -16.63
C ILE A 283 -20.55 39.17 -15.21
N ARG A 284 -19.25 38.86 -15.08
CA ARG A 284 -18.32 39.51 -14.11
C ARG A 284 -16.91 38.91 -14.17
N SER A 285 -15.97 39.84 -14.32
CA SER A 285 -14.53 39.66 -14.42
C SER A 285 -13.89 39.10 -13.14
N ALA A 286 -12.86 38.29 -13.35
CA ALA A 286 -11.91 37.82 -12.33
C ALA A 286 -10.93 38.94 -11.93
N PRO A 287 -10.44 38.95 -10.67
CA PRO A 287 -9.20 39.62 -10.32
C PRO A 287 -8.02 38.63 -10.24
N SER A 288 -7.00 38.90 -11.05
CA SER A 288 -5.67 38.29 -10.98
C SER A 288 -4.96 38.72 -9.70
N ARG A 289 -4.30 37.78 -8.99
CA ARG A 289 -3.38 38.11 -7.87
C ARG A 289 -1.99 37.49 -8.13
N PRO A 290 -0.90 38.20 -7.79
CA PRO A 290 0.40 37.98 -8.40
C PRO A 290 1.29 37.03 -7.58
N THR A 291 2.31 36.51 -8.27
CA THR A 291 3.44 35.74 -7.74
C THR A 291 4.22 36.51 -6.66
N PRO A 292 4.59 35.87 -5.53
CA PRO A 292 5.53 36.47 -4.59
C PRO A 292 6.98 36.26 -5.07
N VAL A 293 7.73 37.36 -4.99
CA VAL A 293 9.16 37.48 -5.26
C VAL A 293 9.94 36.96 -4.04
N THR A 294 10.91 36.07 -4.27
CA THR A 294 11.83 35.57 -3.25
C THR A 294 12.77 36.70 -2.81
N ALA A 295 12.59 37.21 -1.59
CA ALA A 295 13.54 38.11 -0.95
C ALA A 295 14.42 37.33 0.04
N SER A 296 15.71 37.24 -0.29
CA SER A 296 16.77 36.76 0.60
C SER A 296 16.83 37.61 1.87
N ARG A 297 16.68 36.97 3.03
CA ARG A 297 16.90 37.62 4.33
C ARG A 297 18.14 37.01 4.98
N SER A 298 19.21 37.79 5.02
CA SER A 298 20.39 37.53 5.85
C SER A 298 19.97 37.31 7.30
N SER A 299 20.35 36.16 7.85
CA SER A 299 20.24 35.87 9.27
C SER A 299 21.39 36.57 10.00
N GLN A 300 21.06 37.64 10.71
CA GLN A 300 21.94 38.29 11.67
C GLN A 300 21.74 37.59 13.02
N VAL A 301 22.80 36.97 13.53
CA VAL A 301 22.87 36.27 14.81
C VAL A 301 23.15 37.30 15.91
N PRO A 302 22.32 37.41 16.96
CA PRO A 302 22.72 38.07 18.20
C PRO A 302 23.43 37.07 19.12
N ALA A 303 24.61 37.48 19.61
CA ALA A 303 25.44 36.74 20.54
C ALA A 303 24.73 36.54 21.90
N VAL A 304 24.82 35.31 22.42
CA VAL A 304 24.46 34.94 23.80
C VAL A 304 25.69 35.17 24.68
N PRO A 305 25.59 35.85 25.84
CA PRO A 305 26.70 35.94 26.77
C PRO A 305 26.95 34.60 27.48
N THR A 306 28.16 34.09 27.32
CA THR A 306 28.72 32.91 27.99
C THR A 306 28.77 33.12 29.51
N ALA A 307 28.02 32.30 30.26
CA ALA A 307 28.22 32.09 31.69
C ALA A 307 29.18 30.89 31.93
N PRO A 308 30.01 30.92 32.99
CA PRO A 308 31.11 29.97 33.18
C PRO A 308 30.63 28.58 33.64
N ALA A 309 31.50 27.59 33.37
CA ALA A 309 31.31 26.15 33.55
C ALA A 309 30.98 25.73 35.00
N PRO A 310 30.20 24.64 35.20
CA PRO A 310 30.18 23.94 36.46
C PRO A 310 31.40 23.03 36.60
N ASP A 311 32.02 23.09 37.78
CA ASP A 311 33.16 22.29 38.20
C ASP A 311 32.94 20.79 37.97
N THR A 312 33.94 20.16 37.38
CA THR A 312 34.04 18.71 37.24
C THR A 312 34.41 18.13 38.62
N THR A 313 33.42 17.62 39.35
CA THR A 313 33.67 16.75 40.51
C THR A 313 33.83 15.31 40.02
N PRO A 314 34.98 14.64 40.24
CA PRO A 314 35.13 13.24 39.92
C PRO A 314 34.36 12.37 40.92
N ALA A 315 33.70 11.34 40.38
CA ALA A 315 33.02 10.29 41.13
C ALA A 315 33.99 9.53 42.08
N PRO A 316 33.57 9.20 43.32
CA PRO A 316 34.28 8.22 44.12
C PRO A 316 33.98 6.79 43.63
N ALA A 317 35.04 5.97 43.62
CA ALA A 317 35.06 4.56 43.21
C ALA A 317 34.08 3.67 44.03
N PRO A 318 33.62 2.54 43.47
CA PRO A 318 32.89 1.54 44.24
C PRO A 318 33.82 0.87 45.25
N GLY A 319 33.47 0.95 46.53
CA GLY A 319 34.12 0.20 47.60
C GLY A 319 33.85 -1.31 47.50
N PRO A 320 34.76 -2.14 48.03
CA PRO A 320 34.73 -3.58 47.85
C PRO A 320 33.64 -4.28 48.67
N SER A 321 33.16 -5.35 48.05
CA SER A 321 32.41 -6.52 48.53
C SER A 321 32.63 -6.90 50.01
N ASP A 322 31.61 -6.70 50.85
CA ASP A 322 31.48 -7.45 52.11
C ASP A 322 30.64 -8.70 51.83
N ASN A 323 31.35 -9.81 51.68
CA ASN A 323 30.81 -11.16 51.65
C ASN A 323 31.32 -11.86 52.92
N ASP A 324 30.69 -11.57 54.05
CA ASP A 324 30.86 -12.32 55.30
C ASP A 324 29.57 -13.08 55.58
N ASN A 325 29.55 -14.34 55.16
CA ASN A 325 28.60 -15.33 55.62
C ASN A 325 29.41 -16.55 56.07
N ASP A 326 30.13 -16.38 57.18
CA ASP A 326 30.77 -17.46 57.93
C ASP A 326 29.88 -17.88 59.11
N GLU A 327 29.31 -19.06 58.89
CA GLU A 327 29.07 -20.18 59.81
C GLU A 327 29.75 -20.12 61.20
N ALA A 328 28.96 -20.26 62.28
CA ALA A 328 29.24 -21.03 63.52
C ALA A 328 28.14 -20.72 64.57
N THR A 329 27.24 -21.64 64.96
CA THR A 329 27.43 -22.80 65.85
C THR A 329 27.50 -22.45 67.34
N SER A 330 26.58 -23.05 68.11
CA SER A 330 26.51 -23.19 69.60
C SER A 330 26.15 -21.91 70.38
N ASP A 331 25.29 -21.91 71.40
CA ASP A 331 24.71 -22.93 72.30
C ASP A 331 23.33 -22.43 72.77
#